data_AF-B4FB91-F1
#
_entry.id   AF-B4FB91-F1
#
_cell.length_a   1.000
_cell.length_b   1.000
_cell.length_c   1.000
_cell.angle_alpha   90.00
_cell.angle_beta   90.00
_cell.angle_gamma   90.00
#
_symmetry.space_group_name_H-M   'P 1'
#
loop_
_entity.id
_entity.type
_entity.pdbx_description
1 polymer ?
#
loop_
_entity_poly.entity_id
_entity_poly.type
_entity_poly.pdbx_seq_one_letter_code
_entity_poly.pdbx_strand_id
1 'polypeptide(L)'
;MMLRVSASPAAAVANHLSGGAAATTAPARVTAQRSGVSLSAAAAAGKGKEVLSGVVFQPFEEIKGELALVPQSPDRSLARHKFVDDCEAAINEQINVEYNASYAYHSLFAYFDRDNVALKGFAKFFKESSDEEREHAEKLMEYQNKRGGRVRLQSIVAPLTEFDHPEKGDALYGKLRCRRI
;
A
#
# COMPACT_ATOMS: atom_id res chain seq x y z
N MET A 1 17.71 -31.31 15.84
CA MET A 1 18.27 -29.99 15.44
C MET A 1 17.29 -28.93 15.87
N MET A 2 17.61 -28.20 16.94
CA MET A 2 16.83 -27.05 17.43
C MET A 2 17.38 -25.77 16.80
N LEU A 3 16.53 -24.92 16.24
CA LEU A 3 16.85 -23.53 15.93
C LEU A 3 15.74 -22.65 16.49
N ARG A 4 16.08 -21.91 17.56
CA ARG A 4 15.31 -20.80 18.13
C ARG A 4 15.76 -19.51 17.42
N VAL A 5 14.81 -18.66 17.05
CA VAL A 5 15.05 -17.25 16.69
C VAL A 5 14.27 -16.40 17.69
N SER A 6 14.96 -15.52 18.40
CA SER A 6 14.41 -14.59 19.39
C SER A 6 14.43 -13.15 18.87
N ALA A 7 13.35 -12.41 19.17
CA ALA A 7 13.05 -11.04 18.76
C ALA A 7 13.79 -9.96 19.59
N SER A 8 13.92 -8.76 19.01
CA SER A 8 14.36 -7.52 19.69
C SER A 8 13.16 -6.61 20.03
N PRO A 9 13.18 -5.87 21.16
CA PRO A 9 12.11 -4.95 21.55
C PRO A 9 12.42 -3.48 21.27
N ALA A 10 11.36 -2.69 21.07
CA ALA A 10 11.36 -1.23 21.02
C ALA A 10 11.22 -0.64 22.43
N ALA A 11 11.88 0.49 22.69
CA ALA A 11 11.74 1.26 23.92
C ALA A 11 11.45 2.75 23.61
N ALA A 12 10.40 3.25 24.25
CA ALA A 12 9.99 4.65 24.28
C ALA A 12 10.49 5.32 25.57
N VAL A 13 10.82 6.62 25.56
CA VAL A 13 10.82 7.46 26.78
C VAL A 13 10.56 8.94 26.45
N ALA A 14 9.88 9.60 27.39
CA ALA A 14 9.25 10.92 27.35
C ALA A 14 10.14 12.11 27.76
N ASN A 15 9.57 13.32 27.57
CA ASN A 15 10.04 14.67 27.91
C ASN A 15 10.31 14.93 29.41
N HIS A 16 11.24 15.85 29.69
CA HIS A 16 11.18 16.73 30.87
C HIS A 16 11.82 18.11 30.61
N LEU A 17 11.24 19.14 31.25
CA LEU A 17 11.51 20.58 31.10
C LEU A 17 12.61 21.13 32.02
N SER A 18 13.17 22.28 31.59
CA SER A 18 13.49 23.52 32.34
C SER A 18 14.96 23.94 32.57
N GLY A 19 15.24 25.22 32.28
CA GLY A 19 16.08 26.12 33.09
C GLY A 19 17.41 26.63 32.50
N GLY A 20 17.54 27.96 32.34
CA GLY A 20 18.85 28.64 32.35
C GLY A 20 19.02 29.78 31.33
N ALA A 21 19.29 31.00 31.82
CA ALA A 21 19.29 32.25 31.07
C ALA A 21 20.68 32.73 30.60
N ALA A 22 20.63 33.66 29.62
CA ALA A 22 21.57 34.75 29.30
C ALA A 22 22.98 34.44 28.73
N ALA A 23 23.23 34.89 27.51
CA ALA A 23 24.33 35.81 27.18
C ALA A 23 24.24 36.24 25.70
N THR A 24 24.22 37.54 25.47
CA THR A 24 24.34 38.19 24.17
C THR A 24 25.78 38.12 23.67
N THR A 25 26.01 37.46 22.54
CA THR A 25 27.20 37.66 21.70
C THR A 25 26.81 37.52 20.22
N ALA A 26 26.99 38.58 19.45
CA ALA A 26 26.77 38.57 18.01
C ALA A 26 27.91 37.78 17.33
N PRO A 27 27.62 36.81 16.44
CA PRO A 27 28.65 36.24 15.60
C PRO A 27 28.74 36.99 14.27
N ALA A 28 29.98 37.16 13.85
CA ALA A 28 30.38 37.83 12.63
C ALA A 28 29.72 37.25 11.36
N ARG A 29 29.37 38.14 10.44
CA ARG A 29 28.90 37.85 9.09
C ARG A 29 30.01 37.18 8.29
N VAL A 30 30.02 35.86 8.22
CA VAL A 30 30.78 35.11 7.21
C VAL A 30 30.02 35.23 5.89
N THR A 31 30.57 35.98 4.94
CA THR A 31 30.12 35.94 3.56
C THR A 31 30.52 34.61 2.95
N ALA A 32 29.64 33.62 3.04
CA ALA A 32 29.72 32.43 2.21
C ALA A 32 29.35 32.85 0.78
N GLN A 33 30.34 32.96 -0.08
CA GLN A 33 30.18 33.17 -1.51
C GLN A 33 29.52 31.90 -2.09
N ARG A 34 28.17 31.86 -2.08
CA ARG A 34 27.42 30.83 -2.79
C ARG A 34 27.67 31.07 -4.29
N SER A 35 28.51 30.24 -4.87
CA SER A 35 28.51 30.02 -6.32
C SER A 35 27.14 29.46 -6.69
N GLY A 36 26.22 30.37 -7.03
CA GLY A 36 24.91 30.02 -7.52
C GLY A 36 25.06 29.31 -8.85
N VAL A 37 24.71 28.03 -8.90
CA VAL A 37 24.38 27.39 -10.17
C VAL A 37 23.02 27.96 -10.58
N SER A 38 22.98 28.87 -11.56
CA SER A 38 21.72 29.34 -12.11
C SER A 38 21.15 28.29 -13.06
N LEU A 39 20.15 27.55 -12.60
CA LEU A 39 19.34 26.68 -13.45
C LEU A 39 18.56 27.56 -14.43
N SER A 40 18.98 27.55 -15.68
CA SER A 40 18.40 28.34 -16.77
C SER A 40 17.48 27.41 -17.56
N ALA A 41 16.16 27.60 -17.45
CA ALA A 41 15.20 26.98 -18.36
C ALA A 41 15.02 27.92 -19.55
N ALA A 42 15.56 27.56 -20.72
CA ALA A 42 15.39 28.32 -21.96
C ALA A 42 14.54 27.51 -22.95
N ALA A 43 13.46 28.11 -23.45
CA ALA A 43 12.69 27.57 -24.57
C ALA A 43 13.38 27.97 -25.89
N ALA A 44 14.22 27.09 -26.42
CA ALA A 44 14.85 27.31 -27.73
C ALA A 44 13.92 26.86 -28.86
N ALA A 45 13.33 27.81 -29.59
CA ALA A 45 12.68 27.55 -30.87
C ALA A 45 13.75 27.42 -31.97
N GLY A 46 14.42 26.27 -32.05
CA GLY A 46 15.52 26.04 -32.99
C GLY A 46 15.24 24.88 -33.95
N LYS A 47 15.13 25.16 -35.26
CA LYS A 47 15.29 24.15 -36.32
C LYS A 47 16.78 23.82 -36.44
N GLY A 48 17.28 22.88 -35.64
CA GLY A 48 18.68 22.46 -35.74
C GLY A 48 19.05 21.39 -34.71
N LYS A 49 19.64 20.30 -35.19
CA LYS A 49 20.11 19.15 -34.40
C LYS A 49 21.47 19.46 -33.74
N GLU A 50 21.62 20.63 -33.13
CA GLU A 50 22.79 20.98 -32.35
C GLU A 50 22.45 20.88 -30.87
N VAL A 51 23.12 19.96 -30.18
CA VAL A 51 23.05 19.84 -28.72
C VAL A 51 23.73 21.08 -28.15
N LEU A 52 22.94 22.07 -27.74
CA LEU A 52 23.41 23.28 -27.07
C LEU A 52 24.24 22.88 -25.85
N SER A 53 25.56 23.03 -25.96
CA SER A 53 26.52 22.74 -24.89
C SER A 53 26.16 23.50 -23.61
N GLY A 54 25.72 22.77 -22.58
CA GLY A 54 25.33 23.33 -21.27
C GLY A 54 23.85 23.17 -20.90
N VAL A 55 22.99 22.68 -21.80
CA VAL A 55 21.58 22.39 -21.49
C VAL A 55 21.43 20.94 -20.99
N VAL A 56 21.04 20.76 -19.72
CA VAL A 56 20.93 19.45 -19.06
C VAL A 56 19.56 18.79 -19.29
N PHE A 57 18.51 19.57 -19.52
CA PHE A 57 17.13 19.10 -19.66
C PHE A 57 16.46 19.81 -20.84
N GLN A 58 15.95 19.04 -21.79
CA GLN A 58 15.25 19.52 -22.99
C GLN A 58 13.86 18.87 -23.08
N PRO A 59 12.85 19.41 -22.37
CA PRO A 59 11.58 18.71 -22.16
C PRO A 59 10.89 18.28 -23.45
N PHE A 60 10.85 19.13 -24.48
CA PHE A 60 10.22 18.78 -25.76
C PHE A 60 10.98 17.73 -26.57
N GLU A 61 12.29 17.58 -26.37
CA GLU A 61 13.05 16.49 -27.00
C GLU A 61 12.87 15.18 -26.22
N GLU A 62 12.84 15.25 -24.89
CA GLU A 62 12.69 14.09 -24.01
C GLU A 62 11.29 13.46 -24.10
N ILE A 63 10.22 14.27 -24.15
CA ILE A 63 8.84 13.75 -24.21
C ILE A 63 8.42 13.22 -25.58
N LYS A 64 9.17 13.47 -26.66
CA LYS A 64 8.78 13.01 -28.02
C LYS A 64 8.62 11.49 -28.07
N GLY A 65 9.51 10.76 -27.39
CA GLY A 65 9.42 9.32 -27.27
C GLY A 65 8.17 8.87 -26.50
N GLU A 66 7.89 9.51 -25.37
CA GLU A 66 6.72 9.19 -24.54
C GLU A 66 5.40 9.52 -25.24
N LEU A 67 5.34 10.66 -25.94
CA LEU A 67 4.16 11.10 -26.69
C LEU A 67 3.79 10.12 -27.80
N ALA A 68 4.79 9.53 -28.48
CA ALA A 68 4.57 8.50 -29.50
C ALA A 68 4.05 7.18 -28.91
N LEU A 69 4.32 6.90 -27.63
CA LEU A 69 3.87 5.70 -26.91
C LEU A 69 2.47 5.85 -26.31
N VAL A 70 1.87 7.04 -26.32
CA VAL A 70 0.51 7.27 -25.80
C VAL A 70 -0.48 6.43 -26.61
N PRO A 71 -1.20 5.49 -25.97
CA PRO A 71 -2.16 4.64 -26.66
C PRO A 71 -3.28 5.45 -27.31
N GLN A 72 -3.56 5.18 -28.59
CA GLN A 72 -4.67 5.81 -29.32
C GLN A 72 -5.98 4.98 -29.26
N SER A 73 -5.86 3.68 -28.97
CA SER A 73 -7.00 2.78 -28.85
C SER A 73 -7.73 2.96 -27.51
N PRO A 74 -9.08 2.94 -27.49
CA PRO A 74 -9.86 3.13 -26.26
C PRO A 74 -9.67 2.00 -25.23
N ASP A 75 -9.26 0.81 -25.66
CA ASP A 75 -9.16 -0.37 -24.79
C ASP A 75 -7.91 -0.36 -23.89
N ARG A 76 -6.89 0.43 -24.27
CA ARG A 76 -5.60 0.51 -23.57
C ARG A 76 -5.62 1.63 -22.54
N SER A 77 -4.99 1.36 -21.39
CA SER A 77 -4.86 2.37 -20.34
C SER A 77 -3.83 3.44 -20.72
N LEU A 78 -4.20 4.70 -20.54
CA LEU A 78 -3.30 5.86 -20.70
C LEU A 78 -2.32 6.01 -19.52
N ALA A 79 -2.64 5.44 -18.35
CA ALA A 79 -1.87 5.61 -17.13
C ALA A 79 -0.86 4.49 -16.86
N ARG A 80 -0.90 3.39 -17.64
CA ARG A 80 -0.05 2.22 -17.40
C ARG A 80 1.40 2.52 -17.78
N HIS A 81 2.25 2.69 -16.77
CA HIS A 81 3.68 2.92 -16.95
C HIS A 81 4.49 2.00 -16.04
N LYS A 82 5.43 1.23 -16.63
CA LYS A 82 6.30 0.25 -15.93
C LYS A 82 5.52 -0.64 -14.95
N PHE A 83 4.35 -1.11 -15.39
CA PHE A 83 3.49 -2.03 -14.65
C PHE A 83 3.32 -3.28 -15.51
N VAL A 84 4.16 -4.27 -15.21
CA VAL A 84 4.23 -5.54 -15.94
C VAL A 84 3.08 -6.46 -15.54
N ASP A 85 2.76 -7.40 -16.41
CA ASP A 85 1.59 -8.27 -16.27
C ASP A 85 1.65 -9.15 -15.02
N ASP A 86 2.84 -9.58 -14.60
CA ASP A 86 3.03 -10.33 -13.35
C ASP A 86 2.59 -9.53 -12.11
N CYS A 87 2.84 -8.22 -12.08
CA CYS A 87 2.40 -7.36 -10.99
C CYS A 87 0.87 -7.17 -11.03
N GLU A 88 0.29 -7.00 -12.22
CA GLU A 88 -1.17 -6.91 -12.38
C GLU A 88 -1.85 -8.20 -11.92
N ALA A 89 -1.29 -9.36 -12.29
CA ALA A 89 -1.78 -10.68 -11.89
C ALA A 89 -1.68 -10.88 -10.37
N ALA A 90 -0.53 -10.55 -9.76
CA ALA A 90 -0.34 -10.66 -8.32
C ALA A 90 -1.31 -9.78 -7.52
N ILE A 91 -1.60 -8.56 -7.99
CA ILE A 91 -2.60 -7.69 -7.34
C ILE A 91 -4.00 -8.29 -7.46
N ASN A 92 -4.36 -8.86 -8.62
CA ASN A 92 -5.65 -9.54 -8.78
C ASN A 92 -5.78 -10.78 -7.89
N GLU A 93 -4.70 -11.56 -7.73
CA GLU A 93 -4.65 -12.69 -6.80
C GLU A 93 -4.85 -12.21 -5.36
N GLN A 94 -4.13 -11.16 -4.94
CA GLN A 94 -4.26 -10.62 -3.58
C GLN A 94 -5.67 -10.07 -3.33
N ILE A 95 -6.30 -9.39 -4.30
CA ILE A 95 -7.71 -8.95 -4.19
C ILE A 95 -8.62 -10.14 -3.86
N ASN A 96 -8.40 -11.29 -4.51
CA ASN A 96 -9.19 -12.49 -4.24
C ASN A 96 -8.89 -13.09 -2.87
N VAL A 97 -7.63 -13.06 -2.40
CA VAL A 97 -7.26 -13.48 -1.04
C VAL A 97 -8.02 -12.66 0.00
N GLU A 98 -8.02 -11.32 -0.13
CA GLU A 98 -8.72 -10.44 0.82
C GLU A 98 -10.25 -10.67 0.80
N TYR A 99 -10.85 -10.86 -0.38
CA TYR A 99 -12.28 -11.20 -0.47
C TYR A 99 -12.62 -12.56 0.17
N ASN A 100 -11.77 -13.58 -0.01
CA ASN A 100 -11.98 -14.88 0.63
C ASN A 100 -11.81 -14.78 2.15
N ALA A 101 -10.84 -14.00 2.64
CA ALA A 101 -10.68 -13.71 4.07
C ALA A 101 -11.91 -12.99 4.64
N SER A 102 -12.39 -11.95 3.95
CA SER A 102 -13.63 -11.24 4.31
C SER A 102 -14.81 -12.19 4.45
N TYR A 103 -14.99 -13.11 3.50
CA TYR A 103 -16.11 -14.06 3.50
C TYR A 103 -15.98 -15.12 4.59
N ALA A 104 -14.76 -15.59 4.89
CA ALA A 104 -14.50 -16.50 6.00
C ALA A 104 -14.75 -15.84 7.37
N TYR A 105 -14.34 -14.59 7.57
CA TYR A 105 -14.68 -13.85 8.79
C TYR A 105 -16.19 -13.62 8.91
N HIS A 106 -16.88 -13.43 7.79
CA HIS A 106 -18.34 -13.31 7.79
C HIS A 106 -19.03 -14.59 8.26
N SER A 107 -18.51 -15.77 7.86
CA SER A 107 -19.06 -17.05 8.32
C SER A 107 -18.81 -17.29 9.81
N LEU A 108 -17.65 -16.87 10.34
CA LEU A 108 -17.37 -16.87 11.77
C LEU A 108 -18.33 -15.94 12.54
N PHE A 109 -18.59 -14.74 12.04
CA PHE A 109 -19.62 -13.86 12.60
C PHE A 109 -20.97 -14.59 12.66
N ALA A 110 -21.42 -15.17 11.56
CA ALA A 110 -22.70 -15.88 11.50
C ALA A 110 -22.77 -17.07 12.47
N TYR A 111 -21.66 -17.74 12.75
CA TYR A 111 -21.58 -18.82 13.73
C TYR A 111 -21.66 -18.30 15.18
N PHE A 112 -20.84 -17.32 15.55
CA PHE A 112 -20.80 -16.80 16.92
C PHE A 112 -22.02 -15.97 17.31
N ASP A 113 -22.78 -15.47 16.33
CA ASP A 113 -24.01 -14.73 16.57
C ASP A 113 -25.23 -15.62 16.89
N ARG A 114 -25.15 -16.94 16.61
CA ARG A 114 -26.22 -17.91 16.90
C ARG A 114 -26.64 -17.87 18.36
N ASP A 115 -27.92 -18.10 18.63
CA ASP A 115 -28.50 -18.07 19.98
C ASP A 115 -27.94 -19.15 20.91
N ASN A 116 -27.56 -20.31 20.37
CA ASN A 116 -26.97 -21.41 21.12
C ASN A 116 -25.46 -21.29 21.37
N VAL A 117 -24.76 -20.37 20.67
CA VAL A 117 -23.34 -20.04 20.91
C VAL A 117 -23.24 -18.77 21.76
N ALA A 118 -24.03 -17.75 21.43
CA ALA A 118 -24.23 -16.51 22.17
C ALA A 118 -22.95 -15.70 22.53
N LEU A 119 -21.86 -15.85 21.76
CA LEU A 119 -20.61 -15.14 21.99
C LEU A 119 -20.58 -13.80 21.25
N LYS A 120 -21.43 -12.86 21.66
CA LYS A 120 -21.65 -11.58 20.96
C LYS A 120 -20.38 -10.72 20.79
N GLY A 121 -19.43 -10.79 21.71
CA GLY A 121 -18.13 -10.11 21.57
C GLY A 121 -17.31 -10.63 20.39
N PHE A 122 -17.28 -11.96 20.20
CA PHE A 122 -16.62 -12.58 19.05
C PHE A 122 -17.39 -12.33 17.75
N ALA A 123 -18.72 -12.39 17.78
CA ALA A 123 -19.54 -12.05 16.63
C ALA A 123 -19.24 -10.63 16.13
N LYS A 124 -19.22 -9.64 17.02
CA LYS A 124 -18.85 -8.25 16.68
C LYS A 124 -17.44 -8.16 16.10
N PHE A 125 -16.45 -8.77 16.75
CA PHE A 125 -15.06 -8.78 16.29
C PHE A 125 -14.95 -9.32 14.86
N PHE A 126 -15.52 -10.49 14.58
CA PHE A 126 -15.45 -11.08 13.23
C PHE A 126 -16.27 -10.33 12.19
N LYS A 127 -17.34 -9.64 12.59
CA LYS A 127 -18.07 -8.76 11.70
C LYS A 127 -17.21 -7.57 11.27
N GLU A 128 -16.55 -6.91 12.22
CA GLU A 128 -15.63 -5.80 11.97
C GLU A 128 -14.44 -6.25 11.12
N SER A 129 -13.82 -7.40 11.43
CA SER A 129 -12.73 -7.97 10.63
C SER A 129 -13.18 -8.31 9.19
N SER A 130 -14.37 -8.87 9.01
CA SER A 130 -14.93 -9.14 7.68
C SER A 130 -15.05 -7.86 6.85
N ASP A 131 -15.50 -6.76 7.46
CA ASP A 131 -15.62 -5.47 6.78
C ASP A 131 -14.23 -4.85 6.50
N GLU A 132 -13.27 -4.97 7.42
CA GLU A 132 -11.88 -4.51 7.25
C GLU A 132 -11.17 -5.20 6.06
N GLU A 133 -11.26 -6.53 5.94
CA GLU A 133 -10.64 -7.24 4.80
C GLU A 133 -11.32 -6.89 3.47
N ARG A 134 -12.62 -6.58 3.48
CA ARG A 134 -13.30 -6.09 2.27
C ARG A 134 -12.75 -4.72 1.85
N GLU A 135 -12.49 -3.82 2.80
CA GLU A 135 -11.83 -2.55 2.52
C GLU A 135 -10.40 -2.75 1.99
N HIS A 136 -9.67 -3.78 2.46
CA HIS A 136 -8.36 -4.12 1.91
C HIS A 136 -8.45 -4.52 0.43
N ALA A 137 -9.42 -5.37 0.08
CA ALA A 137 -9.68 -5.75 -1.31
C ALA A 137 -10.01 -4.52 -2.19
N GLU A 138 -10.89 -3.64 -1.70
CA GLU A 138 -11.27 -2.41 -2.41
C GLU A 138 -10.08 -1.46 -2.62
N LYS A 139 -9.22 -1.28 -1.62
CA LYS A 139 -7.99 -0.48 -1.74
C LYS A 139 -7.06 -1.02 -2.82
N LEU A 140 -6.94 -2.35 -2.94
CA LEU A 140 -6.15 -2.98 -4.00
C LEU A 140 -6.81 -2.82 -5.38
N MET A 141 -8.14 -2.90 -5.48
CA MET A 141 -8.87 -2.64 -6.72
C MET A 141 -8.65 -1.19 -7.20
N GLU A 142 -8.71 -0.22 -6.29
CA GLU A 142 -8.37 1.15 -6.61
C GLU A 142 -6.91 1.29 -7.07
N TYR A 143 -5.98 0.65 -6.38
CA TYR A 143 -4.56 0.68 -6.74
C TYR A 143 -4.31 0.08 -8.12
N GLN A 144 -4.94 -1.05 -8.44
CA GLN A 144 -4.90 -1.67 -9.76
C GLN A 144 -5.33 -0.69 -10.85
N ASN A 145 -6.46 0.00 -10.65
CA ASN A 145 -6.97 1.01 -11.58
C ASN A 145 -6.03 2.23 -11.68
N LYS A 146 -5.48 2.71 -10.54
CA LYS A 146 -4.49 3.81 -10.51
C LYS A 146 -3.23 3.49 -11.32
N ARG A 147 -2.79 2.23 -11.34
CA ARG A 147 -1.64 1.76 -12.14
C ARG A 147 -1.99 1.44 -13.61
N GLY A 148 -3.26 1.58 -13.99
CA GLY A 148 -3.72 1.27 -15.34
C GLY A 148 -3.87 -0.22 -15.63
N GLY A 149 -3.90 -1.06 -14.59
CA GLY A 149 -4.29 -2.46 -14.69
C GLY A 149 -5.81 -2.63 -14.79
N ARG A 150 -6.24 -3.88 -14.95
CA ARG A 150 -7.64 -4.30 -15.00
C ARG A 150 -7.91 -5.25 -13.85
N VAL A 151 -8.88 -4.89 -13.03
CA VAL A 151 -9.37 -5.76 -11.96
C VAL A 151 -10.07 -6.97 -12.59
N ARG A 152 -9.68 -8.17 -12.16
CA ARG A 152 -10.33 -9.43 -12.54
C ARG A 152 -10.77 -10.15 -11.27
N LEU A 153 -12.03 -9.92 -10.87
CA LEU A 153 -12.62 -10.62 -9.73
C LEU A 153 -12.75 -12.12 -10.04
N GLN A 154 -12.31 -12.95 -9.11
CA GLN A 154 -12.35 -14.40 -9.21
C GLN A 154 -13.47 -14.96 -8.33
N SER A 155 -13.69 -16.27 -8.43
CA SER A 155 -14.65 -16.97 -7.58
C SER A 155 -14.20 -16.99 -6.12
N ILE A 156 -15.13 -16.68 -5.23
CA ILE A 156 -14.95 -16.85 -3.79
C ILE A 156 -15.41 -18.27 -3.41
N VAL A 157 -14.59 -19.00 -2.66
CA VAL A 157 -14.92 -20.36 -2.21
C VAL A 157 -15.89 -20.29 -1.04
N ALA A 158 -16.85 -21.22 -1.00
CA ALA A 158 -17.77 -21.34 0.13
C ALA A 158 -16.98 -21.61 1.44
N PRO A 159 -17.14 -20.79 2.48
CA PRO A 159 -16.39 -20.92 3.72
C PRO A 159 -17.01 -22.02 4.58
N LEU A 160 -16.26 -22.44 5.59
CA LEU A 160 -16.79 -23.31 6.65
C LEU A 160 -17.87 -22.57 7.45
N THR A 161 -18.89 -23.31 7.90
CA THR A 161 -20.02 -22.78 8.66
C THR A 161 -20.06 -23.26 10.10
N GLU A 162 -19.38 -24.36 10.41
CA GLU A 162 -19.30 -24.95 11.75
C GLU A 162 -17.88 -24.86 12.29
N PHE A 163 -17.77 -24.45 13.55
CA PHE A 163 -16.50 -24.16 14.23
C PHE A 163 -16.43 -24.76 15.63
N ASP A 164 -17.32 -25.69 15.96
CA ASP A 164 -17.31 -26.40 17.23
C ASP A 164 -16.05 -27.25 17.38
N HIS A 165 -15.42 -27.20 18.56
CA HIS A 165 -14.24 -28.03 18.82
C HIS A 165 -14.08 -28.45 20.29
N PRO A 166 -14.06 -29.75 20.60
CA PRO A 166 -14.11 -30.25 21.98
C PRO A 166 -12.89 -29.87 22.84
N GLU A 167 -11.69 -29.88 22.26
CA GLU A 167 -10.45 -29.60 23.04
C GLU A 167 -10.06 -28.11 23.09
N LYS A 168 -10.32 -27.37 22.01
CA LYS A 168 -9.83 -25.99 21.83
C LYS A 168 -10.91 -24.96 22.14
N GLY A 169 -12.18 -25.37 22.17
CA GLY A 169 -13.31 -24.46 22.14
C GLY A 169 -13.45 -23.75 20.79
N ASP A 170 -14.64 -23.25 20.54
CA ASP A 170 -15.05 -22.81 19.21
C ASP A 170 -14.27 -21.56 18.76
N ALA A 171 -14.05 -20.63 19.70
CA ALA A 171 -13.32 -19.38 19.46
C ALA A 171 -11.87 -19.59 19.00
N LEU A 172 -11.13 -20.48 19.68
CA LEU A 172 -9.73 -20.74 19.37
C LEU A 172 -9.61 -21.51 18.06
N TYR A 173 -10.52 -22.46 17.82
CA TYR A 173 -10.54 -23.24 16.59
C TYR A 173 -10.87 -22.38 15.35
N GLY A 174 -11.87 -21.52 15.43
CA GLY A 174 -12.23 -20.58 14.36
C GLY A 174 -11.06 -19.66 13.96
N LYS A 175 -10.38 -19.07 14.96
CA LYS A 175 -9.22 -18.18 14.71
C LYS A 175 -8.04 -18.88 14.03
N LEU A 176 -7.75 -20.13 14.39
CA LEU A 176 -6.66 -20.92 13.82
C LEU A 176 -6.91 -21.32 12.35
N ARG A 177 -8.18 -21.45 11.95
CA ARG A 177 -8.57 -21.78 10.58
C ARG A 177 -8.53 -20.57 9.66
N CYS A 178 -8.89 -19.39 10.16
CA CYS A 178 -8.86 -18.15 9.37
C CYS A 178 -7.43 -17.67 9.05
N ARG A 179 -6.46 -17.94 9.93
CA ARG A 179 -5.03 -17.58 9.73
C ARG A 179 -4.31 -18.38 8.62
N ARG A 180 -5.03 -19.31 7.99
CA ARG A 180 -4.52 -20.22 6.96
C ARG A 180 -5.00 -19.84 5.55
N ILE A 181 -5.81 -18.79 5.46
CA ILE A 181 -6.18 -18.04 4.25
C ILE A 181 -5.11 -16.97 4.07
#